data_AF-A0A9J6FP02-F1
#
_entry.id   AF-A0A9J6FP02-F1
#
_cell.length_a   1.000
_cell.length_b   1.000
_cell.length_c   1.000
_cell.angle_alpha   90.00
_cell.angle_beta   90.00
_cell.angle_gamma   90.00
#
_symmetry.space_group_name_H-M   'P 1'
#
loop_
_entity.id
_entity.type
_entity.pdbx_description
1 polymer ?
#
loop_
_entity_poly.entity_id
_entity_poly.type
_entity_poly.pdbx_seq_one_letter_code
_entity_poly.pdbx_strand_id
1 'polypeptide(L)'
;MTVNLRRVTAAVLVVYLALTCYTAYVLLSKNCFFKSGDGGRRKSAPLTGSKDGGEWNPWGEELNRSNLSRSAHTIEIWGKAAIGLYLWEHIFSGRLEPKGDGAWSYGFKKVANLKFKFRTGPWIVPSTVPPLTTHAVLVLNGREPAKVAAAKSWLDALDTLRHLRGVAVVLLGSEECSGNAWLRPYLKSQGGRVLAAFIVYDTPMVDDVEVFQWPLGVATYRGFPRAQPGEPEWQQQQRPYPCNFVGTVYPGSSREELLRVLGDRGAPCYLSTRNEWRPLETQSSLESYLLALKLSDVTLNPAGKNPECYRIYEALQFGSLPVVEDRTLAPGCAPADAANGSFRLLKRHHAPLVYVKNWTQEAMPLIERELAMKPQERVERRRNLTAWYTAFKRAMRDRFVHVLTDKFFGKEEQEEEAAGT
;
A
#
# COMPACT_ATOMS: atom_id res chain seq x y z
N MET A 1 -0.35 -63.20 14.85
CA MET A 1 -0.91 -62.42 15.99
C MET A 1 -2.00 -61.51 15.45
N THR A 2 -3.26 -61.88 15.63
CA THR A 2 -4.41 -61.08 15.19
C THR A 2 -4.69 -60.00 16.23
N VAL A 3 -4.35 -58.75 15.91
CA VAL A 3 -4.60 -57.60 16.78
C VAL A 3 -6.12 -57.35 16.79
N ASN A 4 -6.72 -57.49 17.97
CA ASN A 4 -8.16 -57.34 18.17
C ASN A 4 -8.54 -55.86 18.00
N LEU A 5 -9.23 -55.53 16.90
CA LEU A 5 -9.63 -54.18 16.52
C LEU A 5 -10.33 -53.42 17.66
N ARG A 6 -11.11 -54.12 18.51
CA ARG A 6 -11.76 -53.52 19.68
C ARG A 6 -10.78 -52.96 20.70
N ARG A 7 -9.62 -53.60 20.89
CA ARG A 7 -8.57 -53.13 21.81
C ARG A 7 -7.84 -51.91 21.26
N VAL A 8 -7.66 -51.85 19.93
CA VAL A 8 -7.05 -50.69 19.26
C VAL A 8 -8.01 -49.49 19.32
N THR A 9 -9.29 -49.68 19.02
CA THR A 9 -10.28 -48.60 19.13
C THR A 9 -10.39 -48.07 20.56
N ALA A 10 -10.38 -48.95 21.57
CA ALA A 10 -10.38 -48.54 22.97
C ALA A 10 -9.13 -47.73 23.33
N ALA A 11 -7.95 -48.16 22.88
CA ALA A 11 -6.71 -47.44 23.12
C ALA A 11 -6.70 -46.05 22.46
N VAL A 12 -7.17 -45.94 21.22
CA VAL A 12 -7.29 -44.65 20.51
C VAL A 12 -8.27 -43.72 21.23
N LEU A 13 -9.39 -44.24 21.72
CA LEU A 13 -10.39 -43.45 22.44
C LEU A 13 -9.86 -42.93 23.79
N VAL A 14 -9.07 -43.74 24.50
CA VAL A 14 -8.40 -43.31 25.74
C VAL A 14 -7.37 -42.21 25.48
N VAL A 15 -6.55 -42.35 24.43
CA VAL A 15 -5.57 -41.32 24.04
C VAL A 15 -6.28 -40.02 23.65
N TYR A 16 -7.37 -40.11 22.87
CA TYR A 16 -8.15 -38.95 22.48
C TYR A 16 -8.76 -38.21 23.68
N LEU A 17 -9.33 -38.94 24.65
CA LEU A 17 -9.87 -38.36 25.87
C LEU A 17 -8.77 -37.70 26.72
N ALA A 18 -7.59 -38.33 26.85
CA ALA A 18 -6.47 -37.76 27.58
C ALA A 18 -5.98 -36.44 26.94
N LEU A 19 -5.86 -36.39 25.61
CA LEU A 19 -5.47 -35.18 24.89
C LEU A 19 -6.53 -34.07 25.00
N THR A 20 -7.81 -34.44 24.97
CA THR A 20 -8.93 -33.49 25.12
C THR A 20 -8.97 -32.90 26.54
N CYS A 21 -8.78 -33.73 27.57
CA CYS A 21 -8.69 -33.25 28.95
C CYS A 21 -7.45 -32.37 29.17
N TYR A 22 -6.30 -32.72 28.58
CA TYR A 22 -5.08 -31.93 28.68
C TYR A 22 -5.22 -30.56 28.00
N THR A 23 -5.80 -30.52 26.81
CA THR A 23 -6.06 -29.25 26.10
C THR A 23 -7.05 -28.36 26.85
N ALA A 24 -8.11 -28.94 27.43
CA ALA A 24 -9.03 -28.21 28.31
C ALA A 24 -8.32 -27.65 29.55
N TYR A 25 -7.45 -28.43 30.19
CA TYR A 25 -6.65 -27.98 31.34
C TYR A 25 -5.70 -26.81 30.97
N VAL A 26 -5.03 -26.86 29.82
CA VAL A 26 -4.14 -25.77 29.36
C VAL A 26 -4.93 -24.49 29.09
N LEU A 27 -6.14 -24.59 28.54
CA LEU A 27 -6.99 -23.43 28.28
C LEU A 27 -7.55 -22.82 29.58
N LEU A 28 -7.93 -23.64 30.56
CA LEU A 28 -8.44 -23.17 31.85
C LEU A 28 -7.33 -22.59 32.74
N SER A 29 -6.14 -23.20 32.75
CA SER A 29 -4.99 -22.70 33.52
C SER A 29 -4.44 -21.38 32.99
N LYS A 30 -4.44 -21.16 31.66
CA LYS A 30 -4.04 -19.87 31.07
C LYS A 30 -5.02 -18.73 31.34
N ASN A 31 -6.31 -19.03 31.55
CA ASN A 31 -7.31 -18.01 31.90
C ASN A 31 -7.37 -17.68 33.41
N CYS A 32 -6.83 -18.53 34.29
CA CYS A 32 -6.78 -18.26 35.72
C CYS A 32 -5.57 -17.42 36.16
N PHE A 33 -4.55 -17.22 35.30
CA PHE A 33 -3.36 -16.41 35.63
C PHE A 33 -3.52 -14.89 35.44
N PHE A 34 -4.70 -14.41 35.03
CA PHE A 34 -4.95 -12.97 34.80
C PHE A 34 -5.96 -12.32 35.77
N LYS A 35 -6.32 -12.97 36.90
CA LYS A 35 -7.15 -12.34 37.94
C LYS A 35 -6.71 -12.72 39.36
N SER A 36 -5.88 -11.86 39.96
CA SER A 36 -5.74 -11.53 41.41
C SER A 36 -4.43 -10.76 41.56
N GLY A 37 -4.38 -9.45 41.75
CA GLY A 37 -4.75 -8.63 42.92
C GLY A 37 -3.81 -7.40 42.88
N ASP A 38 -3.94 -6.29 43.60
CA ASP A 38 -4.84 -5.82 44.66
C ASP A 38 -4.63 -4.29 44.78
N GLY A 39 -5.60 -3.56 45.34
CA GLY A 39 -5.57 -2.12 45.51
C GLY A 39 -4.79 -1.65 46.74
N GLY A 40 -4.22 -0.43 46.67
CA GLY A 40 -3.59 0.21 47.82
C GLY A 40 -3.34 1.70 47.62
N ARG A 41 -4.22 2.54 48.18
CA ARG A 41 -4.19 4.01 48.15
C ARG A 41 -3.49 4.53 49.41
N ARG A 42 -2.29 5.14 49.30
CA ARG A 42 -1.73 6.07 50.30
C ARG A 42 -0.83 7.12 49.64
N LYS A 43 -1.02 8.39 50.02
CA LYS A 43 -0.32 9.58 49.52
C LYS A 43 1.01 9.81 50.26
N SER A 44 2.05 10.23 49.54
CA SER A 44 3.03 11.26 49.94
C SER A 44 3.91 11.63 48.74
N ALA A 45 4.23 12.92 48.61
CA ALA A 45 5.06 13.53 47.56
C ALA A 45 6.51 13.75 48.06
N PRO A 46 7.40 14.44 47.32
CA PRO A 46 8.07 14.00 46.10
C PRO A 46 9.61 14.06 46.25
N LEU A 47 10.37 13.13 45.65
CA LEU A 47 11.81 13.34 45.43
C LEU A 47 12.26 12.84 44.05
N THR A 48 12.91 13.77 43.38
CA THR A 48 13.58 13.79 42.08
C THR A 48 14.46 12.56 41.78
N GLY A 49 14.37 12.05 40.55
CA GLY A 49 15.30 11.05 40.04
C GLY A 49 14.94 10.52 38.66
N SER A 50 15.32 11.28 37.63
CA SER A 50 15.23 10.91 36.20
C SER A 50 15.70 9.48 35.91
N LYS A 51 14.80 8.65 35.36
CA LYS A 51 15.09 7.49 34.50
C LYS A 51 13.78 6.99 33.89
N ASP A 52 13.32 7.60 32.80
CA ASP A 52 12.26 7.05 31.96
C ASP A 52 12.87 6.38 30.74
N GLY A 53 12.91 5.04 30.78
CA GLY A 53 12.96 4.18 29.60
C GLY A 53 11.57 4.09 28.99
N GLY A 54 11.08 5.21 28.46
CA GLY A 54 9.79 5.31 27.81
C GLY A 54 9.74 4.47 26.53
N GLU A 55 8.79 3.54 26.50
CA GLU A 55 8.33 2.83 25.32
C GLU A 55 8.00 3.84 24.22
N TRP A 56 8.82 3.88 23.16
CA TRP A 56 8.70 4.85 22.09
C TRP A 56 7.39 4.64 21.33
N ASN A 57 6.45 5.56 21.53
CA ASN A 57 5.19 5.63 20.79
C ASN A 57 5.34 6.67 19.66
N PRO A 58 5.42 6.27 18.38
CA PRO A 58 5.54 7.19 17.24
C PRO A 58 4.33 8.13 17.03
N TRP A 59 3.31 8.03 17.87
CA TRP A 59 2.03 8.73 17.76
C TRP A 59 1.55 9.31 19.10
N GLY A 60 2.43 9.44 20.09
CA GLY A 60 2.09 9.82 21.48
C GLY A 60 1.75 11.29 21.72
N GLU A 61 2.02 12.20 20.79
CA GLU A 61 1.86 13.65 21.04
C GLU A 61 0.67 14.30 20.31
N GLU A 62 0.08 13.64 19.31
CA GLU A 62 -1.00 14.23 18.49
C GLU A 62 -2.40 14.16 19.15
N LEU A 63 -2.57 13.42 20.25
CA LEU A 63 -3.87 13.25 20.90
C LEU A 63 -4.22 14.32 21.94
N ASN A 64 -3.26 15.15 22.38
CA ASN A 64 -3.49 16.12 23.46
C ASN A 64 -3.80 17.55 23.01
N ARG A 65 -3.85 17.84 21.70
CA ARG A 65 -4.08 19.20 21.18
C ARG A 65 -5.45 19.49 20.57
N SER A 66 -6.42 18.58 20.67
CA SER A 66 -7.78 18.85 20.13
C SER A 66 -8.92 18.25 20.97
N ASN A 67 -8.98 18.61 22.26
CA ASN A 67 -10.20 18.45 23.08
C ASN A 67 -11.11 19.68 22.98
N LEU A 68 -11.37 20.15 21.76
CA LEU A 68 -12.54 20.98 21.46
C LEU A 68 -13.46 20.14 20.57
N SER A 69 -14.68 19.96 21.05
CA SER A 69 -15.78 19.22 20.44
C SER A 69 -16.18 19.82 19.07
N ARG A 70 -15.37 19.57 18.02
CA ARG A 70 -15.78 19.76 16.62
C ARG A 70 -16.34 18.44 16.09
N SER A 71 -17.56 18.48 15.53
CA SER A 71 -18.16 17.31 14.90
C SER A 71 -17.33 16.91 13.68
N ALA A 72 -16.59 15.81 13.78
CA ALA A 72 -15.72 15.38 12.69
C ALA A 72 -16.51 15.12 11.39
N HIS A 73 -16.08 15.72 10.28
CA HIS A 73 -16.71 15.58 8.96
C HIS A 73 -16.56 14.15 8.47
N THR A 74 -17.61 13.60 7.86
CA THR A 74 -17.60 12.22 7.35
C THR A 74 -17.36 12.21 5.85
N ILE A 75 -16.40 11.40 5.41
CA ILE A 75 -16.10 11.13 4.00
C ILE A 75 -16.28 9.64 3.76
N GLU A 76 -17.15 9.29 2.82
CA GLU A 76 -17.30 7.92 2.34
C GLU A 76 -16.28 7.64 1.24
N ILE A 77 -15.61 6.49 1.27
CA ILE A 77 -14.69 6.04 0.22
C ILE A 77 -15.25 4.74 -0.37
N TRP A 78 -15.52 4.73 -1.67
CA TRP A 78 -16.11 3.59 -2.37
C TRP A 78 -15.09 2.94 -3.31
N GLY A 79 -14.64 1.76 -2.93
CA GLY A 79 -13.58 0.99 -3.59
C GLY A 79 -14.09 0.06 -4.69
N LYS A 80 -13.77 0.37 -5.95
CA LYS A 80 -14.07 -0.50 -7.12
C LYS A 80 -12.81 -0.90 -7.92
N ALA A 81 -11.64 -0.56 -7.41
CA ALA A 81 -10.35 -0.94 -7.99
C ALA A 81 -9.39 -1.43 -6.90
N ALA A 82 -8.44 -2.29 -7.29
CA ALA A 82 -7.45 -2.87 -6.37
C ALA A 82 -6.62 -1.81 -5.61
N ILE A 83 -6.36 -0.66 -6.24
CA ILE A 83 -5.65 0.47 -5.62
C ILE A 83 -6.38 0.99 -4.36
N GLY A 84 -7.69 0.72 -4.21
CA GLY A 84 -8.46 1.07 -3.02
C GLY A 84 -8.01 0.32 -1.77
N LEU A 85 -7.57 -0.93 -1.92
CA LEU A 85 -7.00 -1.68 -0.79
C LEU A 85 -5.62 -1.12 -0.41
N TYR A 86 -4.81 -0.68 -1.38
CA TYR A 86 -3.54 -0.02 -1.07
C TYR A 86 -3.77 1.30 -0.32
N LEU A 87 -4.68 2.15 -0.82
CA LEU A 87 -5.11 3.37 -0.13
C LEU A 87 -5.54 3.05 1.31
N TRP A 88 -6.43 2.09 1.50
CA TRP A 88 -6.96 1.81 2.83
C TRP A 88 -5.95 1.15 3.77
N GLU A 89 -5.37 0.04 3.36
CA GLU A 89 -4.59 -0.83 4.24
C GLU A 89 -3.13 -0.40 4.39
N HIS A 90 -2.54 0.25 3.38
CA HIS A 90 -1.12 0.63 3.39
C HIS A 90 -0.89 2.12 3.64
N ILE A 91 -1.75 3.00 3.11
CA ILE A 91 -1.65 4.45 3.32
C ILE A 91 -2.37 4.86 4.62
N PHE A 92 -3.63 4.46 4.79
CA PHE A 92 -4.41 4.77 6.00
C PHE A 92 -4.12 3.82 7.17
N SER A 93 -3.44 2.69 6.93
CA SER A 93 -3.29 1.62 7.91
C SER A 93 -4.64 1.19 8.50
N GLY A 94 -5.67 1.17 7.65
CA GLY A 94 -7.02 0.78 7.98
C GLY A 94 -7.16 -0.72 8.15
N ARG A 95 -8.15 -1.13 8.94
CA ARG A 95 -8.61 -2.52 9.02
C ARG A 95 -9.92 -2.65 8.26
N LEU A 96 -10.14 -3.82 7.67
CA LEU A 96 -11.36 -4.18 6.98
C LEU A 96 -12.05 -5.30 7.75
N GLU A 97 -13.36 -5.19 7.85
CA GLU A 97 -14.23 -6.22 8.36
C GLU A 97 -15.13 -6.70 7.21
N PRO A 98 -15.21 -8.03 6.97
CA PRO A 98 -16.18 -8.56 6.03
C PRO A 98 -17.61 -8.30 6.55
N LYS A 99 -18.53 -8.01 5.64
CA LYS A 99 -19.96 -7.78 5.90
C LYS A 99 -20.79 -8.52 4.85
N GLY A 100 -22.05 -8.84 5.19
CA GLY A 100 -22.96 -9.58 4.32
C GLY A 100 -22.37 -10.91 3.86
N ASP A 101 -21.98 -11.76 4.80
CA ASP A 101 -21.36 -13.08 4.55
C ASP A 101 -20.08 -13.03 3.68
N GLY A 102 -19.37 -11.89 3.70
CA GLY A 102 -18.15 -11.68 2.91
C GLY A 102 -18.38 -11.03 1.54
N ALA A 103 -19.63 -10.69 1.20
CA ALA A 103 -20.02 -10.03 -0.04
C ALA A 103 -19.43 -8.63 -0.23
N TRP A 104 -19.07 -7.96 0.87
CA TRP A 104 -18.37 -6.68 0.85
C TRP A 104 -17.56 -6.51 2.15
N SER A 105 -16.72 -5.48 2.19
CA SER A 105 -15.88 -5.15 3.34
C SER A 105 -16.02 -3.69 3.72
N TYR A 106 -15.98 -3.44 5.03
CA TYR A 106 -16.12 -2.13 5.62
C TYR A 106 -14.92 -1.80 6.49
N GLY A 107 -14.47 -0.55 6.45
CA GLY A 107 -13.45 -0.02 7.35
C GLY A 107 -13.80 1.38 7.84
N PHE A 108 -13.34 1.70 9.04
CA PHE A 108 -13.44 3.04 9.59
C PHE A 108 -12.08 3.53 10.10
N LYS A 109 -11.76 4.80 9.83
CA LYS A 109 -10.55 5.45 10.32
C LYS A 109 -10.81 6.94 10.53
N LYS A 110 -10.41 7.47 11.69
CA LYS A 110 -10.36 8.91 11.95
C LYS A 110 -8.93 9.41 11.73
N VAL A 111 -8.77 10.49 10.98
CA VAL A 111 -7.51 11.22 10.80
C VAL A 111 -7.83 12.71 10.95
N ALA A 112 -7.20 13.37 11.92
CA ALA A 112 -7.55 14.74 12.33
C ALA A 112 -9.08 14.89 12.61
N ASN A 113 -9.73 15.90 12.03
CA ASN A 113 -11.16 16.16 12.10
C ASN A 113 -11.99 15.38 11.07
N LEU A 114 -11.39 14.46 10.29
CA LEU A 114 -12.08 13.69 9.26
C LEU A 114 -12.32 12.24 9.68
N LYS A 115 -13.54 11.76 9.42
CA LYS A 115 -13.99 10.38 9.60
C LYS A 115 -14.12 9.71 8.24
N PHE A 116 -13.21 8.80 7.93
CA PHE A 116 -13.24 8.02 6.70
C PHE A 116 -13.99 6.70 6.91
N LYS A 117 -14.95 6.44 6.03
CA LYS A 117 -15.69 5.18 5.96
C LYS A 117 -15.41 4.52 4.62
N PHE A 118 -14.66 3.44 4.63
CA PHE A 118 -14.28 2.73 3.41
C PHE A 118 -15.19 1.53 3.17
N ARG A 119 -15.69 1.39 1.94
CA ARG A 119 -16.55 0.30 1.49
C ARG A 119 -15.99 -0.25 0.20
N THR A 120 -15.81 -1.56 0.12
CA THR A 120 -15.34 -2.23 -1.10
C THR A 120 -15.99 -3.59 -1.25
N GLY A 121 -16.09 -4.09 -2.49
CA GLY A 121 -16.64 -5.42 -2.79
C GLY A 121 -17.67 -5.42 -3.93
N PRO A 122 -18.09 -6.61 -4.39
CA PRO A 122 -19.08 -6.75 -5.46
C PRO A 122 -20.41 -6.02 -5.20
N TRP A 123 -20.92 -6.05 -3.97
CA TRP A 123 -22.23 -5.49 -3.60
C TRP A 123 -22.24 -3.98 -3.39
N ILE A 124 -21.08 -3.34 -3.44
CA ILE A 124 -20.99 -1.89 -3.46
C ILE A 124 -21.21 -1.44 -4.90
N VAL A 125 -22.40 -0.90 -5.17
CA VAL A 125 -22.88 -0.39 -6.47
C VAL A 125 -23.59 0.96 -6.23
N PRO A 126 -23.80 1.80 -7.26
CA PRO A 126 -24.37 3.13 -7.03
C PRO A 126 -25.73 3.14 -6.31
N SER A 127 -26.54 2.08 -6.45
CA SER A 127 -27.83 1.97 -5.75
C SER A 127 -27.73 1.52 -4.28
N THR A 128 -26.58 1.02 -3.83
CA THR A 128 -26.38 0.49 -2.46
C THR A 128 -25.56 1.42 -1.56
N VAL A 129 -25.00 2.49 -2.10
CA VAL A 129 -24.26 3.48 -1.30
C VAL A 129 -25.23 4.35 -0.48
N PRO A 130 -24.79 4.91 0.67
CA PRO A 130 -25.68 5.70 1.52
C PRO A 130 -26.24 6.94 0.80
N PRO A 131 -27.57 7.14 0.73
CA PRO A 131 -28.18 8.23 -0.03
C PRO A 131 -27.92 9.62 0.57
N LEU A 132 -27.63 9.68 1.88
CA LEU A 132 -27.30 10.92 2.61
C LEU A 132 -25.81 11.27 2.56
N THR A 133 -25.04 10.66 1.66
CA THR A 133 -23.61 10.95 1.53
C THR A 133 -23.41 12.38 1.04
N THR A 134 -22.66 13.17 1.83
CA THR A 134 -22.30 14.55 1.47
C THR A 134 -20.95 14.65 0.78
N HIS A 135 -19.98 13.81 1.16
CA HIS A 135 -18.64 13.80 0.61
C HIS A 135 -18.20 12.38 0.30
N ALA A 136 -17.73 12.18 -0.93
CA ALA A 136 -17.33 10.86 -1.41
C ALA A 136 -15.96 10.87 -2.11
N VAL A 137 -15.22 9.78 -1.95
CA VAL A 137 -14.06 9.45 -2.78
C VAL A 137 -14.36 8.17 -3.54
N LEU A 138 -14.38 8.25 -4.88
CA LEU A 138 -14.51 7.07 -5.73
C LEU A 138 -13.14 6.49 -6.04
N VAL A 139 -12.93 5.20 -5.81
CA VAL A 139 -11.71 4.52 -6.23
C VAL A 139 -11.99 3.66 -7.46
N LEU A 140 -11.57 4.13 -8.63
CA LEU A 140 -11.98 3.63 -9.94
C LEU A 140 -10.81 3.00 -10.72
N ASN A 141 -11.15 2.21 -11.74
CA ASN A 141 -10.19 1.57 -12.63
C ASN A 141 -10.37 2.09 -14.05
N GLY A 142 -9.33 2.73 -14.60
CA GLY A 142 -9.31 3.29 -15.96
C GLY A 142 -8.32 2.61 -16.89
N ARG A 143 -7.82 1.41 -16.55
CA ARG A 143 -6.75 0.74 -17.31
C ARG A 143 -7.13 0.25 -18.70
N GLU A 144 -8.41 -0.03 -18.94
CA GLU A 144 -8.89 -0.62 -20.19
C GLU A 144 -10.32 -0.14 -20.49
N PRO A 145 -10.78 -0.18 -21.76
CA PRO A 145 -12.06 0.42 -22.17
C PRO A 145 -13.28 -0.06 -21.36
N ALA A 146 -13.37 -1.35 -21.05
CA ALA A 146 -14.46 -1.91 -20.26
C ALA A 146 -14.46 -1.37 -18.81
N LYS A 147 -13.29 -1.16 -18.22
CA LYS A 147 -13.15 -0.58 -16.87
C LYS A 147 -13.45 0.91 -16.89
N VAL A 148 -13.05 1.62 -17.94
CA VAL A 148 -13.43 3.02 -18.17
C VAL A 148 -14.95 3.14 -18.27
N ALA A 149 -15.64 2.28 -19.03
CA ALA A 149 -17.10 2.30 -19.11
C ALA A 149 -17.76 2.08 -17.73
N ALA A 150 -17.26 1.12 -16.95
CA ALA A 150 -17.72 0.90 -15.58
C ALA A 150 -17.39 2.07 -14.64
N ALA A 151 -16.28 2.77 -14.83
CA ALA A 151 -15.92 3.95 -14.04
C ALA A 151 -16.83 5.14 -14.37
N LYS A 152 -17.17 5.33 -15.65
CA LYS A 152 -18.11 6.36 -16.10
C LYS A 152 -19.50 6.16 -15.49
N SER A 153 -20.01 4.93 -15.45
CA SER A 153 -21.32 4.68 -14.82
C SER A 153 -21.38 5.06 -13.33
N TRP A 154 -20.26 4.97 -12.60
CA TRP A 154 -20.16 5.48 -11.23
C TRP A 154 -20.19 7.00 -11.16
N LEU A 155 -19.51 7.68 -12.10
CA LEU A 155 -19.46 9.13 -12.17
C LEU A 155 -20.81 9.72 -12.60
N ASP A 156 -21.46 9.11 -13.60
CA ASP A 156 -22.80 9.50 -14.08
C ASP A 156 -23.86 9.34 -12.98
N ALA A 157 -23.74 8.30 -12.14
CA ALA A 157 -24.68 8.07 -11.05
C ALA A 157 -24.59 9.11 -9.91
N LEU A 158 -23.55 9.95 -9.87
CA LEU A 158 -23.39 10.98 -8.83
C LEU A 158 -24.52 12.02 -8.86
N ASP A 159 -25.15 12.23 -10.03
CA ASP A 159 -26.28 13.16 -10.16
C ASP A 159 -27.53 12.70 -9.40
N THR A 160 -27.61 11.41 -9.08
CA THR A 160 -28.72 10.86 -8.29
C THR A 160 -28.59 11.16 -6.79
N LEU A 161 -27.39 11.54 -6.32
CA LEU A 161 -27.10 11.79 -4.91
C LEU A 161 -27.32 13.27 -4.56
N ARG A 162 -28.56 13.60 -4.16
CA ARG A 162 -29.01 14.99 -3.92
C ARG A 162 -28.24 15.73 -2.82
N HIS A 163 -27.65 15.01 -1.86
CA HIS A 163 -26.93 15.61 -0.74
C HIS A 163 -25.43 15.76 -0.98
N LEU A 164 -24.94 15.29 -2.13
CA LEU A 164 -23.52 15.25 -2.44
C LEU A 164 -23.00 16.65 -2.75
N ARG A 165 -22.08 17.13 -1.90
CA ARG A 165 -21.43 18.44 -1.99
C ARG A 165 -20.03 18.35 -2.60
N GLY A 166 -19.29 17.28 -2.32
CA GLY A 166 -17.92 17.12 -2.79
C GLY A 166 -17.59 15.69 -3.21
N VAL A 167 -16.90 15.57 -4.34
CA VAL A 167 -16.41 14.28 -4.86
C VAL A 167 -14.95 14.39 -5.24
N ALA A 168 -14.17 13.38 -4.86
CA ALA A 168 -12.83 13.17 -5.38
C ALA A 168 -12.72 11.77 -5.99
N VAL A 169 -11.71 11.56 -6.84
CA VAL A 169 -11.44 10.29 -7.50
C VAL A 169 -10.02 9.83 -7.20
N VAL A 170 -9.84 8.56 -6.85
CA VAL A 170 -8.55 7.86 -6.93
C VAL A 170 -8.63 6.89 -8.11
N LEU A 171 -7.86 7.15 -9.17
CA LEU A 171 -7.93 6.41 -10.41
C LEU A 171 -6.70 5.52 -10.57
N LEU A 172 -6.90 4.21 -10.65
CA LEU A 172 -5.91 3.33 -11.28
C LEU A 172 -5.94 3.62 -12.79
N GLY A 173 -5.08 4.55 -13.23
CA GLY A 173 -5.09 5.10 -14.57
C GLY A 173 -4.60 4.13 -15.65
N SER A 174 -4.68 4.58 -16.90
CA SER A 174 -4.04 3.92 -18.03
C SER A 174 -2.51 3.96 -17.90
N GLU A 175 -1.85 2.91 -18.36
CA GLU A 175 -0.39 2.89 -18.53
C GLU A 175 0.05 3.78 -19.72
N GLU A 176 -0.88 4.20 -20.57
CA GLU A 176 -0.70 5.17 -21.65
C GLU A 176 -1.04 6.59 -21.14
N CYS A 177 -0.13 7.56 -21.29
CA CYS A 177 -0.29 8.88 -20.70
C CYS A 177 -1.57 9.64 -21.13
N SER A 178 -1.97 9.50 -22.40
CA SER A 178 -3.19 10.12 -22.95
C SER A 178 -4.47 9.35 -22.62
N GLY A 179 -4.36 8.11 -22.15
CA GLY A 179 -5.49 7.20 -21.90
C GLY A 179 -6.41 7.62 -20.76
N ASN A 180 -6.06 8.67 -20.01
CA ASN A 180 -6.87 9.20 -18.90
C ASN A 180 -7.74 10.41 -19.30
N ALA A 181 -7.65 10.89 -20.55
CA ALA A 181 -8.35 12.09 -21.01
C ALA A 181 -9.88 12.01 -20.90
N TRP A 182 -10.45 10.80 -20.87
CA TRP A 182 -11.89 10.57 -20.67
C TRP A 182 -12.42 11.08 -19.33
N LEU A 183 -11.55 11.31 -18.34
CA LEU A 183 -11.95 11.85 -17.03
C LEU A 183 -12.25 13.36 -17.11
N ARG A 184 -11.72 14.07 -18.11
CA ARG A 184 -11.82 15.54 -18.22
C ARG A 184 -13.24 16.09 -18.05
N PRO A 185 -14.29 15.57 -18.72
CA PRO A 185 -15.64 16.12 -18.59
C PRO A 185 -16.22 16.03 -17.17
N TYR A 186 -15.67 15.17 -16.31
CA TYR A 186 -16.12 14.99 -14.93
C TYR A 186 -15.40 15.91 -13.94
N LEU A 187 -14.30 16.54 -14.35
CA LEU A 187 -13.53 17.48 -13.53
C LEU A 187 -14.30 18.79 -13.34
N LYS A 188 -14.15 19.41 -12.17
CA LYS A 188 -14.85 20.64 -11.83
C LYS A 188 -14.48 21.80 -12.75
N SER A 189 -13.21 21.90 -13.15
CA SER A 189 -12.74 22.88 -14.14
C SER A 189 -13.41 22.77 -15.51
N GLN A 190 -14.01 21.62 -15.82
CA GLN A 190 -14.72 21.34 -17.07
C GLN A 190 -16.25 21.24 -16.88
N GLY A 191 -16.77 21.71 -15.74
CA GLY A 191 -18.19 21.70 -15.43
C GLY A 191 -18.72 20.43 -14.74
N GLY A 192 -17.85 19.45 -14.46
CA GLY A 192 -18.22 18.24 -13.73
C GLY A 192 -18.25 18.39 -12.21
N ARG A 193 -18.42 17.26 -11.50
CA ARG A 193 -18.54 17.20 -10.03
C ARG A 193 -17.25 16.83 -9.29
N VAL A 194 -16.23 16.34 -9.98
CA VAL A 194 -14.98 15.86 -9.36
C VAL A 194 -14.09 17.06 -9.02
N LEU A 195 -13.93 17.35 -7.74
CA LEU A 195 -13.14 18.47 -7.20
C LEU A 195 -11.64 18.18 -7.13
N ALA A 196 -11.27 16.90 -7.08
CA ALA A 196 -9.89 16.45 -7.10
C ALA A 196 -9.77 15.04 -7.68
N ALA A 197 -8.74 14.78 -8.47
CA ALA A 197 -8.40 13.47 -9.00
C ALA A 197 -6.97 13.08 -8.64
N PHE A 198 -6.78 11.90 -8.06
CA PHE A 198 -5.49 11.29 -7.77
C PHE A 198 -5.27 10.14 -8.76
N ILE A 199 -4.37 10.31 -9.72
CA ILE A 199 -4.21 9.37 -10.84
C ILE A 199 -2.92 8.59 -10.69
N VAL A 200 -3.00 7.27 -10.81
CA VAL A 200 -1.84 6.37 -10.90
C VAL A 200 -1.30 6.35 -12.32
N TYR A 201 0.03 6.25 -12.44
CA TYR A 201 0.84 6.42 -13.66
C TYR A 201 0.89 7.85 -14.18
N ASP A 202 1.97 8.15 -14.90
CA ASP A 202 2.19 9.49 -15.43
C ASP A 202 1.11 9.87 -16.45
N THR A 203 0.67 11.13 -16.37
CA THR A 203 -0.25 11.72 -17.34
C THR A 203 0.01 13.24 -17.44
N PRO A 204 -0.17 13.85 -18.63
CA PRO A 204 -0.09 15.31 -18.79
C PRO A 204 -1.23 16.05 -18.08
N MET A 205 -2.24 15.33 -17.56
CA MET A 205 -3.34 15.96 -16.82
C MET A 205 -2.93 16.47 -15.43
N VAL A 206 -1.85 15.95 -14.83
CA VAL A 206 -1.43 16.36 -13.49
C VAL A 206 -0.98 17.82 -13.50
N ASP A 207 -1.67 18.64 -12.70
CA ASP A 207 -1.42 20.06 -12.51
C ASP A 207 -1.13 20.43 -11.05
N ASP A 208 -1.22 19.47 -10.12
CA ASP A 208 -1.09 19.66 -8.67
C ASP A 208 -2.09 20.67 -8.07
N VAL A 209 -3.20 20.94 -8.77
CA VAL A 209 -4.29 21.84 -8.37
C VAL A 209 -5.62 21.10 -8.31
N GLU A 210 -5.99 20.41 -9.39
CA GLU A 210 -7.20 19.59 -9.51
C GLU A 210 -6.83 18.13 -9.74
N VAL A 211 -5.75 17.87 -10.47
CA VAL A 211 -5.27 16.53 -10.78
C VAL A 211 -3.88 16.33 -10.20
N PHE A 212 -3.76 15.30 -9.35
CA PHE A 212 -2.57 14.96 -8.59
C PHE A 212 -2.06 13.58 -8.99
N GLN A 213 -0.74 13.39 -8.98
CA GLN A 213 -0.14 12.08 -9.15
C GLN A 213 -0.34 11.23 -7.88
N TRP A 214 -0.69 9.95 -8.06
CA TRP A 214 -0.81 8.96 -6.99
C TRP A 214 0.16 7.79 -7.21
N PRO A 215 0.78 7.23 -6.15
CA PRO A 215 1.65 6.08 -6.31
C PRO A 215 0.85 4.82 -6.62
N LEU A 216 1.41 3.94 -7.45
CA LEU A 216 0.82 2.62 -7.73
C LEU A 216 0.77 1.74 -6.47
N GLY A 217 1.79 1.82 -5.62
CA GLY A 217 1.87 1.01 -4.41
C GLY A 217 2.15 -0.47 -4.67
N VAL A 218 1.81 -1.31 -3.69
CA VAL A 218 2.02 -2.77 -3.75
C VAL A 218 0.80 -3.50 -4.31
N ALA A 219 0.99 -4.71 -4.86
CA ALA A 219 -0.10 -5.48 -5.48
C ALA A 219 -1.00 -6.15 -4.42
N THR A 220 -1.84 -5.39 -3.73
CA THR A 220 -2.78 -5.90 -2.71
C THR A 220 -3.73 -6.98 -3.24
N TYR A 221 -4.14 -6.91 -4.51
CA TYR A 221 -4.96 -7.95 -5.15
C TYR A 221 -4.28 -9.32 -5.25
N ARG A 222 -2.96 -9.39 -5.06
CA ARG A 222 -2.19 -10.65 -4.98
C ARG A 222 -1.92 -11.10 -3.55
N GLY A 223 -2.54 -10.44 -2.56
CA GLY A 223 -2.31 -10.72 -1.14
C GLY A 223 -0.96 -10.22 -0.63
N PHE A 224 -0.37 -9.20 -1.26
CA PHE A 224 0.89 -8.63 -0.77
C PHE A 224 0.72 -8.11 0.67
N PRO A 225 1.59 -8.50 1.61
CA PRO A 225 1.34 -8.27 3.03
C PRO A 225 1.56 -6.81 3.45
N ARG A 226 0.87 -6.42 4.51
CA ARG A 226 1.19 -5.19 5.25
C ARG A 226 2.52 -5.35 5.98
N ALA A 227 3.24 -4.25 6.17
CA ALA A 227 4.44 -4.24 6.99
C ALA A 227 4.01 -4.55 8.44
N GLN A 228 4.63 -5.54 9.05
CA GLN A 228 4.38 -5.85 10.46
C GLN A 228 5.12 -4.83 11.34
N PRO A 229 4.51 -4.33 12.42
CA PRO A 229 5.21 -3.52 13.41
C PRO A 229 6.26 -4.35 14.14
N GLY A 230 7.40 -3.74 14.48
CA GLY A 230 8.54 -4.42 15.10
C GLY A 230 9.56 -4.83 14.06
N GLU A 231 10.79 -4.32 14.21
CA GLU A 231 11.90 -4.54 13.28
C GLU A 231 12.13 -6.03 13.04
N PRO A 232 11.79 -6.54 11.85
CA PRO A 232 11.90 -7.96 11.60
C PRO A 232 13.37 -8.30 11.39
N GLU A 233 13.84 -9.41 11.97
CA GLU A 233 15.23 -9.88 11.97
C GLU A 233 15.91 -9.78 10.60
N TRP A 234 15.16 -9.96 9.50
CA TRP A 234 15.65 -9.82 8.13
C TRP A 234 16.23 -8.43 7.80
N GLN A 235 15.87 -7.38 8.54
CA GLN A 235 16.46 -6.05 8.35
C GLN A 235 17.92 -6.00 8.78
N GLN A 236 18.31 -6.81 9.75
CA GLN A 236 19.65 -6.77 10.34
C GLN A 236 20.58 -7.86 9.80
N GLN A 237 20.01 -8.89 9.17
CA GLN A 237 20.76 -10.03 8.63
C GLN A 237 21.49 -9.71 7.33
N GLN A 238 22.61 -10.41 7.10
CA GLN A 238 23.22 -10.44 5.78
C GLN A 238 22.32 -11.22 4.81
N ARG A 239 22.22 -10.71 3.58
CA ARG A 239 21.39 -11.31 2.54
C ARG A 239 22.23 -12.20 1.64
N PRO A 240 21.76 -13.42 1.33
CA PRO A 240 22.52 -14.35 0.48
C PRO A 240 22.58 -13.92 -0.98
N TYR A 241 21.62 -13.11 -1.46
CA TYR A 241 21.57 -12.68 -2.84
C TYR A 241 21.92 -11.18 -2.98
N PRO A 242 22.88 -10.79 -3.83
CA PRO A 242 23.10 -9.38 -4.14
C PRO A 242 21.92 -8.76 -4.90
N CYS A 243 21.20 -9.54 -5.68
CA CYS A 243 20.12 -9.07 -6.56
C CYS A 243 19.01 -10.12 -6.75
N ASN A 244 17.81 -9.66 -7.12
CA ASN A 244 16.76 -10.51 -7.66
C ASN A 244 16.03 -9.88 -8.85
N PHE A 245 15.43 -10.75 -9.66
CA PHE A 245 14.40 -10.40 -10.61
C PHE A 245 13.31 -11.48 -10.62
N VAL A 246 12.09 -11.09 -10.27
CA VAL A 246 10.90 -11.93 -10.36
C VAL A 246 9.87 -11.25 -11.26
N GLY A 247 9.39 -11.93 -12.30
CA GLY A 247 8.38 -11.35 -13.20
C GLY A 247 8.13 -12.07 -14.51
N THR A 248 7.09 -11.62 -15.22
CA THR A 248 6.78 -12.11 -16.57
C THR A 248 7.72 -11.47 -17.60
N VAL A 249 8.27 -12.25 -18.53
CA VAL A 249 9.13 -11.75 -19.61
C VAL A 249 8.27 -11.55 -20.84
N TYR A 250 8.11 -10.31 -21.28
CA TYR A 250 7.34 -10.00 -22.49
C TYR A 250 8.29 -9.91 -23.69
N PRO A 251 7.91 -10.44 -24.86
CA PRO A 251 8.68 -10.28 -26.08
C PRO A 251 8.92 -8.79 -26.41
N GLY A 252 10.14 -8.43 -26.79
CA GLY A 252 10.54 -7.08 -27.12
C GLY A 252 10.63 -6.12 -25.93
N SER A 253 10.68 -6.66 -24.70
CA SER A 253 10.83 -5.84 -23.50
C SER A 253 12.26 -5.83 -22.98
N SER A 254 12.64 -4.79 -22.22
CA SER A 254 13.95 -4.70 -21.57
C SER A 254 14.19 -5.81 -20.53
N ARG A 255 13.16 -6.58 -20.20
CA ARG A 255 13.28 -7.79 -19.37
C ARG A 255 14.11 -8.86 -20.07
N GLU A 256 13.98 -9.01 -21.38
CA GLU A 256 14.79 -9.95 -22.17
C GLU A 256 16.26 -9.50 -22.21
N GLU A 257 16.48 -8.20 -22.42
CA GLU A 257 17.83 -7.61 -22.39
C GLU A 257 18.52 -7.86 -21.06
N LEU A 258 17.83 -7.58 -19.94
CA LEU A 258 18.38 -7.83 -18.61
C LEU A 258 18.71 -9.31 -18.42
N LEU A 259 17.78 -10.22 -18.71
CA LEU A 259 17.99 -11.65 -18.48
C LEU A 259 19.13 -12.22 -19.29
N ARG A 260 19.29 -11.77 -20.55
CA ARG A 260 20.43 -12.15 -21.38
C ARG A 260 21.74 -11.73 -20.73
N VAL A 261 21.86 -10.48 -20.28
CA VAL A 261 23.09 -9.96 -19.65
C VAL A 261 23.42 -10.69 -18.35
N LEU A 262 22.42 -10.98 -17.52
CA LEU A 262 22.60 -11.73 -16.29
C LEU A 262 23.00 -13.19 -16.54
N GLY A 263 22.40 -13.83 -17.56
CA GLY A 263 22.68 -15.21 -17.95
C GLY A 263 24.07 -15.38 -18.56
N ASP A 264 24.41 -14.56 -19.56
CA ASP A 264 25.68 -14.62 -20.29
C ASP A 264 26.90 -14.44 -19.38
N ARG A 265 26.72 -13.72 -18.27
CA ARG A 265 27.80 -13.39 -17.32
C ARG A 265 27.71 -14.12 -15.99
N GLY A 266 26.77 -15.06 -15.84
CA GLY A 266 26.62 -15.86 -14.62
C GLY A 266 26.37 -15.02 -13.36
N ALA A 267 25.52 -14.00 -13.45
CA ALA A 267 25.26 -13.09 -12.34
C ALA A 267 24.65 -13.84 -11.15
N PRO A 268 25.12 -13.62 -9.91
CA PRO A 268 24.63 -14.30 -8.71
C PRO A 268 23.27 -13.74 -8.21
N CYS A 269 22.32 -13.50 -9.12
CA CYS A 269 20.98 -13.03 -8.76
C CYS A 269 20.00 -14.20 -8.56
N TYR A 270 19.02 -14.01 -7.67
CA TYR A 270 17.84 -14.86 -7.65
C TYR A 270 16.91 -14.50 -8.83
N LEU A 271 16.71 -15.44 -9.75
CA LEU A 271 15.86 -15.25 -10.94
C LEU A 271 14.66 -16.19 -10.89
N SER A 272 13.46 -15.64 -10.99
CA SER A 272 12.21 -16.43 -11.13
C SER A 272 11.32 -15.78 -12.18
N THR A 273 11.29 -16.38 -13.36
CA THR A 273 10.65 -15.80 -14.54
C THR A 273 9.53 -16.68 -15.05
N ARG A 274 8.59 -16.07 -15.77
CA ARG A 274 7.51 -16.76 -16.48
C ARG A 274 7.26 -16.10 -17.82
N ASN A 275 6.83 -16.87 -18.81
CA ASN A 275 6.54 -16.33 -20.14
C ASN A 275 5.17 -15.66 -20.21
N GLU A 276 4.25 -16.06 -19.33
CA GLU A 276 2.87 -15.56 -19.32
C GLU A 276 2.49 -14.90 -18.00
N TRP A 277 1.60 -13.91 -18.07
CA TRP A 277 1.06 -13.26 -16.88
C TRP A 277 -0.15 -14.02 -16.36
N ARG A 278 -0.20 -14.23 -15.05
CA ARG A 278 -1.35 -14.83 -14.34
C ARG A 278 -1.92 -13.85 -13.32
N PRO A 279 -3.26 -13.78 -13.19
CA PRO A 279 -3.92 -12.81 -12.30
C PRO A 279 -3.76 -13.12 -10.82
N LEU A 280 -3.81 -14.41 -10.46
CA LEU A 280 -3.71 -14.89 -9.09
C LEU A 280 -2.37 -15.59 -8.88
N GLU A 281 -1.70 -15.21 -7.81
CA GLU A 281 -0.48 -15.86 -7.33
C GLU A 281 -0.88 -17.06 -6.46
N THR A 282 -0.16 -18.18 -6.58
CA THR A 282 -0.35 -19.28 -5.63
C THR A 282 0.30 -18.91 -4.30
N GLN A 283 -0.10 -19.53 -3.19
CA GLN A 283 0.53 -19.26 -1.89
C GLN A 283 2.05 -19.49 -1.95
N SER A 284 2.48 -20.61 -2.55
CA SER A 284 3.90 -20.94 -2.69
C SER A 284 4.68 -19.92 -3.51
N SER A 285 4.11 -19.43 -4.61
CA SER A 285 4.79 -18.47 -5.47
C SER A 285 4.79 -17.05 -4.89
N LEU A 286 3.77 -16.67 -4.11
CA LEU A 286 3.78 -15.45 -3.29
C LEU A 286 4.86 -15.55 -2.21
N GLU A 287 4.93 -16.65 -1.46
CA GLU A 287 5.94 -16.87 -0.42
C GLU A 287 7.35 -16.81 -1.00
N SER A 288 7.58 -17.47 -2.14
CA SER A 288 8.86 -17.42 -2.87
C SER A 288 9.22 -15.99 -3.28
N TYR A 289 8.26 -15.20 -3.77
CA TYR A 289 8.48 -13.81 -4.12
C TYR A 289 8.82 -12.94 -2.90
N LEU A 290 8.11 -13.13 -1.78
CA LEU A 290 8.41 -12.43 -0.52
C LEU A 290 9.81 -12.78 0.00
N LEU A 291 10.24 -14.03 -0.13
CA LEU A 291 11.60 -14.45 0.21
C LEU A 291 12.63 -13.78 -0.70
N ALA A 292 12.38 -13.71 -2.01
CA ALA A 292 13.27 -13.00 -2.93
C ALA A 292 13.50 -11.54 -2.52
N LEU A 293 12.43 -10.84 -2.11
CA LEU A 293 12.53 -9.45 -1.63
C LEU A 293 13.24 -9.35 -0.26
N LYS A 294 13.02 -10.30 0.66
CA LYS A 294 13.64 -10.30 1.99
C LYS A 294 15.11 -10.71 1.98
N LEU A 295 15.51 -11.56 1.03
CA LEU A 295 16.82 -12.21 0.97
C LEU A 295 17.75 -11.63 -0.10
N SER A 296 17.32 -10.58 -0.82
CA SER A 296 18.15 -9.91 -1.84
C SER A 296 18.44 -8.46 -1.50
N ASP A 297 19.67 -7.98 -1.69
CA ASP A 297 20.02 -6.59 -1.40
C ASP A 297 19.43 -5.59 -2.41
N VAL A 298 19.33 -6.02 -3.67
CA VAL A 298 18.77 -5.25 -4.79
C VAL A 298 17.60 -5.99 -5.44
N THR A 299 16.60 -5.25 -5.90
CA THR A 299 15.55 -5.74 -6.81
C THR A 299 15.66 -5.03 -8.15
N LEU A 300 15.87 -5.79 -9.22
CA LEU A 300 15.98 -5.27 -10.58
C LEU A 300 14.58 -5.06 -11.17
N ASN A 301 14.31 -3.86 -11.67
CA ASN A 301 13.01 -3.45 -12.22
C ASN A 301 13.09 -3.00 -13.68
N PRO A 302 13.47 -3.89 -14.62
CA PRO A 302 13.37 -3.58 -16.04
C PRO A 302 11.91 -3.32 -16.42
N ALA A 303 11.73 -2.34 -17.30
CA ALA A 303 10.42 -1.93 -17.80
C ALA A 303 9.69 -3.12 -18.44
N GLY A 304 8.40 -3.24 -18.13
CA GLY A 304 7.48 -4.10 -18.89
C GLY A 304 6.74 -3.22 -19.89
N LYS A 305 5.40 -3.19 -19.73
CA LYS A 305 4.55 -2.22 -20.42
C LYS A 305 4.71 -0.79 -19.89
N ASN A 306 4.98 -0.64 -18.60
CA ASN A 306 5.25 0.63 -17.91
C ASN A 306 6.52 0.46 -17.04
N PRO A 307 7.38 1.49 -16.91
CA PRO A 307 8.55 1.44 -16.04
C PRO A 307 8.14 1.48 -14.56
N GLU A 308 7.04 2.15 -14.19
CA GLU A 308 6.47 2.07 -12.85
C GLU A 308 5.67 0.78 -12.67
N CYS A 309 6.09 -0.05 -11.72
CA CYS A 309 5.45 -1.33 -11.44
C CYS A 309 5.41 -1.64 -9.94
N TYR A 310 4.50 -2.53 -9.55
CA TYR A 310 4.30 -2.92 -8.14
C TYR A 310 5.60 -3.35 -7.44
N ARG A 311 6.48 -4.05 -8.17
CA ARG A 311 7.75 -4.57 -7.65
C ARG A 311 8.65 -3.49 -7.05
N ILE A 312 8.58 -2.25 -7.52
CA ILE A 312 9.33 -1.12 -6.96
C ILE A 312 8.90 -0.88 -5.51
N TYR A 313 7.60 -0.72 -5.29
CA TYR A 313 7.00 -0.46 -3.98
C TYR A 313 7.10 -1.66 -3.04
N GLU A 314 7.03 -2.87 -3.59
CA GLU A 314 7.16 -4.13 -2.86
C GLU A 314 8.61 -4.31 -2.37
N ALA A 315 9.59 -3.97 -3.20
CA ALA A 315 11.00 -3.96 -2.84
C ALA A 315 11.32 -2.90 -1.78
N LEU A 316 10.78 -1.69 -1.92
CA LEU A 316 10.86 -0.63 -0.91
C LEU A 316 10.34 -1.10 0.46
N GLN A 317 9.23 -1.85 0.48
CA GLN A 317 8.64 -2.37 1.72
C GLN A 317 9.55 -3.35 2.46
N PHE A 318 10.33 -4.14 1.73
CA PHE A 318 11.29 -5.08 2.30
C PHE A 318 12.72 -4.57 2.28
N GLY A 319 12.95 -3.29 1.98
CA GLY A 319 14.29 -2.71 1.93
C GLY A 319 15.24 -3.40 0.94
N SER A 320 14.70 -3.97 -0.14
CA SER A 320 15.51 -4.38 -1.28
C SER A 320 15.60 -3.18 -2.23
N LEU A 321 16.81 -2.69 -2.50
CA LEU A 321 17.01 -1.45 -3.24
C LEU A 321 16.46 -1.60 -4.67
N PRO A 322 15.44 -0.81 -5.07
CA PRO A 322 14.93 -0.90 -6.42
C PRO A 322 15.90 -0.23 -7.40
N VAL A 323 16.37 -1.01 -8.37
CA VAL A 323 17.04 -0.48 -9.56
C VAL A 323 16.00 -0.39 -10.66
N VAL A 324 15.71 0.82 -11.12
CA VAL A 324 14.60 1.12 -12.02
C VAL A 324 15.12 1.65 -13.34
N GLU A 325 14.43 1.28 -14.40
CA GLU A 325 14.78 1.73 -15.74
C GLU A 325 14.10 3.06 -16.07
N ASP A 326 14.89 4.13 -16.13
CA ASP A 326 14.42 5.50 -16.39
C ASP A 326 14.39 5.77 -17.89
N ARG A 327 13.31 5.33 -18.53
CA ARG A 327 13.08 5.51 -19.97
C ARG A 327 11.81 6.29 -20.22
N THR A 328 11.83 7.11 -21.25
CA THR A 328 10.62 7.82 -21.70
C THR A 328 9.57 6.79 -22.10
N LEU A 329 8.37 6.97 -21.55
CA LEU A 329 7.20 6.17 -21.86
C LEU A 329 6.75 6.34 -23.33
N ALA A 330 5.67 5.65 -23.71
CA ALA A 330 5.03 5.74 -25.02
C ALA A 330 4.81 7.20 -25.52
N PRO A 331 4.60 7.42 -26.84
CA PRO A 331 4.37 8.75 -27.39
C PRO A 331 3.28 9.54 -26.63
N GLY A 332 3.57 10.81 -26.34
CA GLY A 332 2.67 11.69 -25.57
C GLY A 332 2.96 11.75 -24.06
N CYS A 333 3.89 10.92 -23.56
CA CYS A 333 4.47 11.09 -22.24
C CYS A 333 5.62 12.11 -22.26
N ALA A 334 5.85 12.79 -21.14
CA ALA A 334 7.01 13.64 -20.99
C ALA A 334 8.31 12.81 -21.03
N PRO A 335 9.42 13.39 -21.54
CA PRO A 335 10.74 12.76 -21.47
C PRO A 335 11.09 12.32 -20.05
N ALA A 336 11.75 11.18 -19.88
CA ALA A 336 12.06 10.63 -18.55
C ALA A 336 12.89 11.57 -17.66
N ASP A 337 13.79 12.35 -18.26
CA ASP A 337 14.63 13.34 -17.60
C ASP A 337 13.90 14.66 -17.29
N ALA A 338 12.70 14.86 -17.83
CA ALA A 338 11.89 16.02 -17.50
C ALA A 338 11.36 15.93 -16.06
N ALA A 339 11.10 17.09 -15.45
CA ALA A 339 10.53 17.16 -14.09
C ALA A 339 9.15 16.46 -13.98
N ASN A 340 8.41 16.37 -15.09
CA ASN A 340 7.15 15.65 -15.24
C ASN A 340 7.31 14.31 -15.97
N GLY A 341 8.54 13.81 -16.11
CA GLY A 341 8.86 12.53 -16.72
C GLY A 341 8.51 11.31 -15.89
N SER A 342 9.00 10.15 -16.32
CA SER A 342 8.83 8.89 -15.60
C SER A 342 9.26 8.98 -14.14
N PHE A 343 8.46 8.38 -13.26
CA PHE A 343 8.69 8.37 -11.82
C PHE A 343 8.63 9.77 -11.18
N ARG A 344 7.91 10.74 -11.76
CA ARG A 344 7.84 12.13 -11.25
C ARG A 344 7.59 12.21 -9.75
N LEU A 345 6.70 11.36 -9.22
CA LEU A 345 6.32 11.39 -7.82
C LEU A 345 7.48 10.88 -6.93
N LEU A 346 8.11 9.77 -7.32
CA LEU A 346 9.24 9.21 -6.59
C LEU A 346 10.45 10.16 -6.64
N LYS A 347 10.72 10.78 -7.80
CA LYS A 347 11.76 11.81 -7.96
C LYS A 347 11.49 13.04 -7.07
N ARG A 348 10.25 13.55 -7.06
CA ARG A 348 9.82 14.68 -6.22
C ARG A 348 10.00 14.40 -4.71
N HIS A 349 9.83 13.15 -4.29
CA HIS A 349 10.03 12.73 -2.91
C HIS A 349 11.46 12.24 -2.62
N HIS A 350 12.41 12.48 -3.53
CA HIS A 350 13.80 12.06 -3.41
C HIS A 350 13.93 10.57 -3.05
N ALA A 351 13.20 9.72 -3.77
CA ALA A 351 13.22 8.29 -3.53
C ALA A 351 14.64 7.73 -3.70
N PRO A 352 15.14 6.95 -2.72
CA PRO A 352 16.46 6.33 -2.78
C PRO A 352 16.46 5.14 -3.75
N LEU A 353 16.31 5.42 -5.04
CA LEU A 353 16.32 4.46 -6.14
C LEU A 353 17.61 4.58 -6.93
N VAL A 354 17.98 3.51 -7.62
CA VAL A 354 19.04 3.57 -8.64
C VAL A 354 18.37 3.61 -10.00
N TYR A 355 18.64 4.65 -10.78
CA TYR A 355 18.11 4.82 -12.12
C TYR A 355 19.14 4.32 -13.12
N VAL A 356 18.71 3.45 -14.03
CA VAL A 356 19.52 2.96 -15.16
C VAL A 356 18.84 3.33 -16.48
N LYS A 357 19.62 3.53 -17.52
CA LYS A 357 19.14 3.77 -18.89
C LYS A 357 19.34 2.57 -19.81
N ASN A 358 20.36 1.74 -19.52
CA ASN A 358 20.73 0.60 -20.34
C ASN A 358 21.22 -0.58 -19.50
N TRP A 359 20.41 -1.64 -19.42
CA TRP A 359 20.76 -2.85 -18.69
C TRP A 359 22.00 -3.56 -19.23
N THR A 360 22.27 -3.49 -20.53
CA THR A 360 23.44 -4.14 -21.15
C THR A 360 24.76 -3.55 -20.66
N GLN A 361 24.77 -2.26 -20.33
CA GLN A 361 25.97 -1.55 -19.88
C GLN A 361 26.04 -1.42 -18.36
N GLU A 362 24.89 -1.28 -17.68
CA GLU A 362 24.85 -0.87 -16.27
C GLU A 362 24.55 -2.01 -15.30
N ALA A 363 23.97 -3.15 -15.74
CA ALA A 363 23.53 -4.20 -14.82
C ALA A 363 24.70 -4.84 -14.03
N MET A 364 25.77 -5.24 -14.71
CA MET A 364 26.89 -5.91 -14.05
C MET A 364 27.74 -4.99 -13.17
N PRO A 365 28.15 -3.79 -13.63
CA PRO A 365 28.85 -2.84 -12.76
C PRO A 365 28.07 -2.52 -11.48
N LEU A 366 26.74 -2.48 -11.56
CA LEU A 366 25.88 -2.29 -10.40
C LEU A 366 25.98 -3.48 -9.44
N ILE A 367 25.86 -4.71 -9.94
CA ILE A 367 25.95 -5.92 -9.11
C ILE A 367 27.34 -6.07 -8.48
N GLU A 368 28.41 -5.77 -9.23
CA GLU A 368 29.78 -5.79 -8.73
C GLU A 368 29.98 -4.78 -7.59
N ARG A 369 29.38 -3.59 -7.71
CA ARG A 369 29.39 -2.57 -6.65
C ARG A 369 28.68 -3.06 -5.39
N GLU A 370 27.58 -3.78 -5.53
CA GLU A 370 26.86 -4.37 -4.39
C GLU A 370 27.68 -5.45 -3.68
N LEU A 371 28.37 -6.29 -4.45
CA LEU A 371 29.24 -7.33 -3.91
C LEU A 371 30.45 -6.76 -3.18
N ALA A 372 31.00 -5.65 -3.68
CA ALA A 372 32.11 -4.94 -3.05
C ALA A 372 31.71 -4.14 -1.79
N MET A 373 30.41 -3.87 -1.60
CA MET A 373 29.91 -3.08 -0.47
C MET A 373 29.98 -3.83 0.85
N LYS A 374 30.45 -3.15 1.90
CA LYS A 374 30.55 -3.74 3.24
C LYS A 374 29.17 -4.19 3.73
N PRO A 375 29.07 -5.34 4.43
CA PRO A 375 27.77 -5.82 4.93
C PRO A 375 27.01 -4.81 5.81
N GLN A 376 27.72 -4.03 6.61
CA GLN A 376 27.12 -3.00 7.48
C GLN A 376 26.47 -1.87 6.68
N GLU A 377 27.12 -1.40 5.59
CA GLU A 377 26.58 -0.37 4.70
C GLU A 377 25.30 -0.85 4.01
N ARG A 378 25.23 -2.13 3.61
CA ARG A 378 24.03 -2.75 3.03
C ARG A 378 22.87 -2.81 4.03
N VAL A 379 23.15 -3.15 5.29
CA VAL A 379 22.16 -3.16 6.37
C VAL A 379 21.65 -1.75 6.67
N GLU A 380 22.54 -0.76 6.76
CA GLU A 380 22.16 0.64 6.99
C GLU A 380 21.30 1.18 5.86
N ARG A 381 21.72 0.97 4.60
CA ARG A 381 20.94 1.36 3.41
C ARG A 381 19.54 0.76 3.44
N ARG A 382 19.40 -0.50 3.82
CA ARG A 382 18.10 -1.18 3.94
C ARG A 382 17.20 -0.54 4.99
N ARG A 383 17.73 -0.16 6.15
CA ARG A 383 16.98 0.55 7.20
C ARG A 383 16.52 1.93 6.72
N ASN A 384 17.42 2.67 6.07
CA ASN A 384 17.09 3.98 5.50
C ASN A 384 16.01 3.87 4.43
N LEU A 385 16.06 2.81 3.61
CA LEU A 385 15.09 2.54 2.55
C LEU A 385 13.68 2.24 3.10
N THR A 386 13.57 1.38 4.12
CA THR A 386 12.27 1.06 4.74
C THR A 386 11.71 2.23 5.54
N ALA A 387 12.57 2.99 6.22
CA ALA A 387 12.20 4.23 6.90
C ALA A 387 11.68 5.27 5.91
N TRP A 388 12.40 5.49 4.80
CA TRP A 388 11.96 6.39 3.73
C TRP A 388 10.60 5.98 3.18
N TYR A 389 10.39 4.69 2.88
CA TYR A 389 9.10 4.26 2.32
C TYR A 389 7.94 4.41 3.32
N THR A 390 8.23 4.23 4.61
CA THR A 390 7.25 4.50 5.68
C THR A 390 6.90 5.99 5.73
N ALA A 391 7.89 6.87 5.67
CA ALA A 391 7.69 8.32 5.60
C ALA A 391 6.95 8.75 4.32
N PHE A 392 7.28 8.16 3.17
CA PHE A 392 6.62 8.40 1.88
C PHE A 392 5.12 8.09 1.98
N LYS A 393 4.73 6.92 2.51
CA LYS A 393 3.31 6.58 2.69
C LYS A 393 2.58 7.56 3.61
N ARG A 394 3.25 8.03 4.68
CA ARG A 394 2.71 9.08 5.58
C ARG A 394 2.50 10.38 4.82
N ALA A 395 3.48 10.83 4.05
CA ALA A 395 3.38 12.03 3.22
C ALA A 395 2.23 11.92 2.19
N MET A 396 2.03 10.75 1.57
CA MET A 396 0.92 10.51 0.65
C MET A 396 -0.45 10.59 1.35
N ARG A 397 -0.57 10.00 2.55
CA ARG A 397 -1.77 10.12 3.38
C ARG A 397 -2.06 11.58 3.72
N ASP A 398 -1.05 12.29 4.20
CA ASP A 398 -1.20 13.65 4.71
C ASP A 398 -1.53 14.61 3.56
N ARG A 399 -0.89 14.43 2.38
CA ARG A 399 -1.24 15.16 1.15
C ARG A 399 -2.68 14.88 0.71
N PHE A 400 -3.09 13.61 0.71
CA PHE A 400 -4.45 13.21 0.35
C PHE A 400 -5.49 13.86 1.28
N VAL A 401 -5.29 13.74 2.59
CA VAL A 401 -6.16 14.34 3.62
C VAL A 401 -6.21 15.86 3.49
N HIS A 402 -5.06 16.50 3.29
CA HIS A 402 -4.99 17.95 3.11
C HIS A 402 -5.77 18.41 1.88
N VAL A 403 -5.57 17.78 0.72
CA VAL A 403 -6.31 18.11 -0.50
C VAL A 403 -7.81 17.91 -0.31
N LEU A 404 -8.25 16.83 0.33
CA LEU A 404 -9.68 16.64 0.61
C LEU A 404 -10.22 17.71 1.57
N THR A 405 -9.44 18.10 2.57
CA THR A 405 -9.85 19.13 3.54
C THR A 405 -10.06 20.46 2.81
N ASP A 406 -9.07 20.89 2.03
CA ASP A 406 -9.13 22.11 1.22
C ASP A 406 -10.29 22.08 0.21
N LYS A 407 -10.39 21.02 -0.58
CA LYS A 407 -11.39 20.95 -1.66
C LYS A 407 -12.81 20.77 -1.18
N PHE A 408 -13.03 20.07 -0.06
CA PHE A 408 -14.38 19.82 0.45
C PHE A 408 -14.85 20.89 1.44
N PHE A 409 -13.95 21.46 2.24
CA PHE A 409 -14.30 22.31 3.39
C PHE A 409 -13.59 23.67 3.41
N GLY A 410 -12.64 23.95 2.50
CA GLY A 410 -11.82 25.17 2.55
C GLY A 410 -12.58 26.49 2.46
N LYS A 411 -13.83 26.49 1.96
CA LYS A 411 -14.71 27.67 1.97
C LYS A 411 -15.49 27.83 3.28
N GLU A 412 -15.86 26.72 3.92
CA GLU A 412 -16.59 26.73 5.20
C GLU A 412 -15.69 27.28 6.32
N GLU A 413 -14.38 26.97 6.30
CA GLU A 413 -13.42 27.48 7.29
C GLU A 413 -13.13 28.99 7.14
N GLN A 414 -13.10 29.52 5.91
CA GLN A 414 -12.86 30.95 5.65
C GLN A 414 -14.06 31.84 6.03
N GLU A 415 -15.29 31.35 5.82
CA GLU A 415 -16.51 32.07 6.19
C GLU A 415 -16.75 32.03 7.71
N GLU A 416 -16.38 30.95 8.40
CA GLU A 416 -16.44 30.87 9.87
C GLU A 416 -15.37 31.73 10.56
N GLU A 417 -14.16 31.84 10.00
CA GLU A 417 -13.11 32.72 10.52
C GLU A 417 -13.45 34.21 10.35
N ALA A 418 -14.13 34.56 9.25
CA ALA A 418 -14.66 35.89 9.02
C ALA A 418 -15.90 36.24 9.87
N ALA A 419 -16.66 35.23 10.33
CA ALA A 419 -17.84 35.42 11.20
C ALA A 419 -17.50 35.37 12.71
N GLY A 420 -16.28 34.96 13.07
CA GLY A 420 -15.77 34.90 14.44
C GLY A 420 -14.86 36.07 14.84
N THR A 421 -14.70 37.08 13.98
CA THR A 421 -14.09 38.39 14.26
C THR A 421 -15.17 39.46 14.31
#